data_AF-A0A6T9Z9A0-F1
#
_entry.id   AF-A0A6T9Z9A0-F1
#
_cell.length_a   1.000
_cell.length_b   1.000
_cell.length_c   1.000
_cell.angle_alpha   90.00
_cell.angle_beta   90.00
_cell.angle_gamma   90.00
#
_symmetry.space_group_name_H-M   'P 1'
#
loop_
_entity.id
_entity.type
_entity.pdbx_description
1 polymer ?
#
loop_
_entity_poly.entity_id
_entity_poly.type
_entity_poly.pdbx_seq_one_letter_code
_entity_poly.pdbx_strand_id
1 'polypeptide(L)'
;LSRAPRALNPISGSQDNVNWIVDSDVSQASTRTVILRRPNACASCFTFDPTATSLQIVYAQAKNNGASFSSGHLASSRDFATVAGSDTTQPTTNPTTNAPTTQAPTTPSPTTAAPTTTAPTKAPLPAGQTATPSLMPTTQQPTTAEPTMSPTTSAPTTAVPTLGGGFEVCVDTTELIAGSGVTVQIARDSATQTMMKIKMSGPNTKWFAYGFGSLVMPDTYALSVEGETATVVERILGDYTSGTDLFSFVGASDIGSTRVVEITRPYAYGNAFDFTHLLTCEVDAIDAISAYGFDLAFDTHFDRASGTLQRVCQCDTSGTTTNTTATPTADITTATAEAEAEAQG
;
A
#
# COMPACT_ATOMS: atom_id res chain seq x y z
N LEU A 1 -26.74 -5.32 -16.80
CA LEU A 1 -27.58 -4.09 -16.85
C LEU A 1 -26.75 -2.93 -16.32
N SER A 2 -26.04 -2.23 -17.22
CA SER A 2 -25.29 -1.02 -16.87
C SER A 2 -26.29 0.10 -16.55
N ARG A 3 -26.39 0.48 -15.28
CA ARG A 3 -27.07 1.72 -14.88
C ARG A 3 -26.02 2.82 -14.89
N ALA A 4 -26.26 3.85 -15.68
CA ALA A 4 -25.48 5.08 -15.65
C ALA A 4 -25.48 5.67 -14.22
N PRO A 5 -24.37 6.27 -13.77
CA PRO A 5 -24.30 6.94 -12.48
C PRO A 5 -25.34 8.07 -12.44
N ARG A 6 -26.28 8.00 -11.49
CA ARG A 6 -27.19 9.11 -11.19
C ARG A 6 -26.37 10.16 -10.45
N ALA A 7 -26.12 11.29 -11.11
CA ALA A 7 -25.63 12.49 -10.46
C ALA A 7 -26.49 12.82 -9.23
N LEU A 8 -25.84 13.13 -8.11
CA LEU A 8 -26.51 13.68 -6.94
C LEU A 8 -27.22 14.97 -7.38
N ASN A 9 -28.55 14.99 -7.23
CA ASN A 9 -29.35 16.14 -7.60
C ASN A 9 -28.96 17.31 -6.69
N PRO A 10 -28.50 18.46 -7.22
CA PRO A 10 -28.21 19.62 -6.39
C PRO A 10 -29.49 20.04 -5.66
N ILE A 11 -29.41 20.16 -4.33
CA ILE A 11 -30.51 20.60 -3.48
C ILE A 11 -30.81 22.06 -3.86
N SER A 12 -31.86 22.28 -4.66
CA SER A 12 -32.26 23.60 -5.13
C SER A 12 -33.16 24.26 -4.09
N GLY A 13 -32.62 25.20 -3.31
CA GLY A 13 -33.42 25.97 -2.36
C GLY A 13 -32.64 26.97 -1.53
N SER A 14 -32.22 28.08 -2.16
CA SER A 14 -32.01 29.40 -1.54
C SER A 14 -30.92 29.58 -0.45
N GLN A 15 -29.83 30.18 -0.93
CA GLN A 15 -28.91 31.16 -0.32
C GLN A 15 -27.70 30.63 0.48
N ASP A 16 -26.53 31.07 -0.01
CA ASP A 16 -25.15 30.76 0.36
C ASP A 16 -24.67 29.34 0.00
N ASN A 17 -24.55 29.08 -1.31
CA ASN A 17 -24.05 27.83 -1.88
C ASN A 17 -22.58 27.59 -1.53
N VAL A 18 -22.34 27.07 -0.32
CA VAL A 18 -21.15 26.31 0.04
C VAL A 18 -21.24 24.94 -0.63
N ASN A 19 -21.14 24.93 -1.95
CA ASN A 19 -21.14 23.68 -2.67
C ASN A 19 -19.76 23.05 -2.50
N TRP A 20 -19.69 22.02 -1.65
CA TRP A 20 -18.69 20.98 -1.83
C TRP A 20 -18.73 20.56 -3.30
N ILE A 21 -17.59 20.69 -3.98
CA ILE A 21 -17.41 20.24 -5.33
C ILE A 21 -16.98 18.78 -5.24
N VAL A 22 -17.75 17.91 -5.88
CA VAL A 22 -17.39 16.50 -6.05
C VAL A 22 -16.39 16.42 -7.20
N ASP A 23 -15.11 16.19 -6.88
CA ASP A 23 -14.05 16.03 -7.89
C ASP A 23 -14.04 14.62 -8.48
N SER A 24 -14.32 13.61 -7.66
CA SER A 24 -14.54 12.24 -8.13
C SER A 24 -15.56 11.51 -7.27
N ASP A 25 -16.23 10.54 -7.89
CA ASP A 25 -17.19 9.66 -7.27
C ASP A 25 -17.12 8.31 -7.98
N VAL A 26 -16.35 7.39 -7.41
CA VAL A 26 -16.03 6.10 -8.00
C VAL A 26 -16.60 5.01 -7.10
N SER A 27 -17.37 4.11 -7.69
CA SER A 27 -17.84 2.90 -6.99
C SER A 27 -17.09 1.68 -7.53
N GLN A 28 -16.42 0.93 -6.66
CA GLN A 28 -15.73 -0.32 -6.97
C GLN A 28 -16.18 -1.38 -5.96
N ALA A 29 -16.77 -2.47 -6.46
CA ALA A 29 -17.40 -3.51 -5.63
C ALA A 29 -18.42 -2.91 -4.63
N SER A 30 -18.25 -3.17 -3.33
CA SER A 30 -19.08 -2.64 -2.23
C SER A 30 -18.63 -1.27 -1.71
N THR A 31 -17.56 -0.69 -2.27
CA THR A 31 -16.96 0.56 -1.80
C THR A 31 -17.26 1.70 -2.75
N ARG A 32 -17.63 2.86 -2.20
CA ARG A 32 -17.77 4.12 -2.92
C ARG A 32 -16.79 5.14 -2.38
N THR A 33 -15.89 5.62 -3.23
CA THR A 33 -14.90 6.64 -2.92
C THR A 33 -15.34 7.96 -3.52
N VAL A 34 -15.44 9.00 -2.68
CA VAL A 34 -15.82 10.34 -3.12
C VAL A 34 -14.71 11.32 -2.73
N ILE A 35 -14.19 12.07 -3.71
CA ILE A 35 -13.28 13.18 -3.46
C ILE A 35 -14.09 14.47 -3.49
N LEU A 36 -14.05 15.21 -2.39
CA LEU A 36 -14.77 16.46 -2.20
C LEU A 36 -13.78 17.61 -1.96
N ARG A 37 -14.02 18.77 -2.55
CA ARG A 37 -13.30 20.00 -2.22
C ARG A 37 -14.23 21.16 -1.95
N ARG A 38 -13.81 22.10 -1.11
CA ARG A 38 -14.47 23.40 -0.94
C ARG A 38 -13.45 24.47 -0.56
N PRO A 39 -13.76 25.77 -0.76
CA PRO A 39 -13.00 26.84 -0.13
C PRO A 39 -13.01 26.70 1.40
N ASN A 40 -11.86 26.90 2.05
CA ASN A 40 -11.75 26.80 3.52
C ASN A 40 -12.44 27.95 4.26
N ALA A 41 -12.64 29.09 3.60
CA ALA A 41 -13.31 30.25 4.17
C ALA A 41 -14.66 30.47 3.49
N CYS A 42 -15.74 30.44 4.26
CA CYS A 42 -17.05 30.96 3.87
C CYS A 42 -17.83 31.43 5.12
N ALA A 43 -18.82 32.30 4.95
CA ALA A 43 -19.51 32.97 6.07
C ALA A 43 -20.23 32.02 7.05
N SER A 44 -20.65 30.85 6.59
CA SER A 44 -21.41 29.86 7.36
C SER A 44 -20.71 28.49 7.46
N CYS A 45 -19.43 28.41 7.05
CA CYS A 45 -18.66 27.17 7.04
C CYS A 45 -17.95 26.93 8.35
N PHE A 46 -17.74 25.65 8.66
CA PHE A 46 -16.61 25.27 9.52
C PHE A 46 -15.30 25.62 8.80
N THR A 47 -14.48 26.48 9.40
CA THR A 47 -13.13 26.80 8.91
C THR A 47 -12.17 25.75 9.46
N PHE A 48 -11.51 25.00 8.58
CA PHE A 48 -10.46 24.08 8.99
C PHE A 48 -9.20 24.87 9.35
N ASP A 49 -8.56 24.55 10.46
CA ASP A 49 -7.25 25.11 10.79
C ASP A 49 -6.22 24.57 9.79
N PRO A 50 -5.60 25.41 8.94
CA PRO A 50 -4.63 24.95 7.95
C PRO A 50 -3.34 24.40 8.58
N THR A 51 -3.13 24.61 9.89
CA THR A 51 -2.00 24.08 10.64
C THR A 51 -2.31 22.76 11.35
N ALA A 52 -3.58 22.34 11.38
CA ALA A 52 -3.97 21.08 11.98
C ALA A 52 -3.42 19.90 11.17
N THR A 53 -2.68 19.02 11.82
CA THR A 53 -2.15 17.77 11.25
C THR A 53 -3.18 16.64 11.27
N SER A 54 -4.39 16.89 11.76
CA SER A 54 -5.48 15.93 11.77
C SER A 54 -6.84 16.63 11.80
N LEU A 55 -7.86 15.92 11.32
CA LEU A 55 -9.24 16.35 11.34
C LEU A 55 -10.12 15.27 11.94
N GLN A 56 -10.91 15.62 12.96
CA GLN A 56 -11.99 14.77 13.42
C GLN A 56 -13.20 14.91 12.51
N ILE A 57 -13.65 13.80 11.95
CA ILE A 57 -14.85 13.72 11.12
C ILE A 57 -15.88 12.84 11.81
N VAL A 58 -17.16 13.20 11.63
CA VAL A 58 -18.30 12.35 11.98
C VAL A 58 -18.93 11.88 10.69
N TYR A 59 -19.16 10.58 10.56
CA TYR A 59 -19.77 10.00 9.38
C TYR A 59 -20.90 9.04 9.76
N ALA A 60 -21.87 8.89 8.86
CA ALA A 60 -22.99 8.00 9.05
C ALA A 60 -23.52 7.44 7.72
N GLN A 61 -24.04 6.21 7.73
CA GLN A 61 -24.73 5.63 6.59
C GLN A 61 -26.24 5.49 6.85
N ALA A 62 -27.02 5.68 5.77
CA ALA A 62 -28.47 5.70 5.81
C ALA A 62 -29.08 4.36 6.25
N LYS A 63 -30.22 4.42 6.96
CA LYS A 63 -30.93 3.25 7.52
C LYS A 63 -31.33 2.17 6.51
N ASN A 64 -31.57 2.58 5.27
CA ASN A 64 -31.96 1.71 4.18
C ASN A 64 -31.00 2.01 3.02
N ASN A 65 -30.79 1.06 2.09
CA ASN A 65 -30.07 1.29 0.83
C ASN A 65 -30.67 2.43 -0.06
N GLY A 66 -31.60 3.22 0.46
CA GLY A 66 -32.05 4.48 -0.10
C GLY A 66 -31.08 5.61 0.21
N ALA A 67 -30.71 6.36 -0.83
CA ALA A 67 -29.84 7.53 -0.77
C ALA A 67 -30.48 8.78 -0.08
N SER A 68 -31.42 8.59 0.85
CA SER A 68 -32.14 9.70 1.49
C SER A 68 -31.78 9.82 2.97
N PHE A 69 -31.41 11.03 3.38
CA PHE A 69 -31.14 11.41 4.76
C PHE A 69 -32.40 11.43 5.65
N SER A 70 -33.60 11.44 5.04
CA SER A 70 -34.89 11.64 5.72
C SER A 70 -35.28 10.50 6.68
N SER A 71 -34.69 9.31 6.53
CA SER A 71 -35.04 8.12 7.33
C SER A 71 -34.10 7.86 8.51
N GLY A 72 -33.17 8.79 8.79
CA GLY A 72 -32.13 8.63 9.80
C GLY A 72 -31.00 7.67 9.39
N HIS A 73 -30.03 7.49 10.31
CA HIS A 73 -28.92 6.54 10.18
C HIS A 73 -29.23 5.22 10.91
N LEU A 74 -28.55 4.12 10.53
CA LEU A 74 -28.59 2.89 11.34
C LEU A 74 -27.99 3.18 12.73
N ALA A 75 -28.55 2.56 13.79
CA ALA A 75 -28.07 2.79 15.16
C ALA A 75 -26.57 2.48 15.36
N SER A 76 -26.02 1.59 14.53
CA SER A 76 -24.60 1.18 14.47
C SER A 76 -23.82 1.80 13.31
N SER A 77 -24.40 2.75 12.56
CA SER A 77 -23.77 3.40 11.41
C SER A 77 -23.58 4.88 11.67
N ARG A 78 -23.07 5.18 12.86
CA ARG A 78 -22.45 6.46 13.17
C ARG A 78 -21.11 6.14 13.80
N ASP A 79 -20.09 6.84 13.34
CA ASP A 79 -18.77 6.69 13.90
C ASP A 79 -18.00 8.00 13.72
N PHE A 80 -16.90 8.13 14.43
CA PHE A 80 -15.98 9.25 14.33
C PHE A 80 -14.61 8.72 13.91
N ALA A 81 -13.96 9.43 13.00
CA ALA A 81 -12.59 9.10 12.59
C ALA A 81 -11.71 10.33 12.79
N THR A 82 -10.48 10.10 13.21
CA THR A 82 -9.42 11.11 13.11
C THR A 82 -8.68 10.84 11.81
N VAL A 83 -8.93 11.67 10.81
CA VAL A 83 -8.18 11.62 9.55
C VAL A 83 -6.90 12.40 9.79
N ALA A 84 -5.77 11.70 9.85
CA ALA A 84 -4.47 12.38 9.80
C ALA A 84 -4.39 13.16 8.49
N GLY A 85 -3.96 14.41 8.57
CA GLY A 85 -3.54 15.14 7.40
C GLY A 85 -2.39 14.34 6.79
N SER A 86 -2.65 13.68 5.66
CA SER A 86 -1.57 13.27 4.79
C SER A 86 -0.78 14.53 4.55
N ASP A 87 0.47 14.57 5.00
CA ASP A 87 1.37 15.69 4.82
C ASP A 87 1.65 15.80 3.31
N THR A 88 0.69 16.35 2.57
CA THR A 88 0.87 16.76 1.18
C THR A 88 1.63 18.08 1.20
N THR A 89 2.72 18.18 1.98
CA THR A 89 3.65 19.31 2.02
C THR A 89 4.36 19.57 0.69
N GLN A 90 3.86 19.01 -0.41
CA GLN A 90 3.80 19.80 -1.63
C GLN A 90 2.47 20.57 -1.69
N PRO A 91 2.45 21.86 -1.31
CA PRO A 91 1.52 22.75 -1.97
C PRO A 91 1.70 22.50 -3.47
N THR A 92 0.62 22.17 -4.18
CA THR A 92 0.54 22.56 -5.58
C THR A 92 0.58 24.07 -5.58
N THR A 93 1.80 24.61 -5.54
CA THR A 93 2.07 25.91 -6.12
C THR A 93 1.41 25.82 -7.49
N ASN A 94 0.42 26.68 -7.75
CA ASN A 94 0.09 27.04 -9.13
C ASN A 94 1.43 27.17 -9.83
N PRO A 95 1.79 26.33 -10.83
CA PRO A 95 3.15 25.99 -11.15
C PRO A 95 3.98 27.26 -11.17
N THR A 96 4.63 27.55 -10.05
CA THR A 96 5.77 28.42 -10.07
C THR A 96 6.74 27.48 -10.68
N THR A 97 6.87 27.59 -12.00
CA THR A 97 8.04 27.15 -12.72
C THR A 97 9.21 27.69 -11.91
N ASN A 98 9.67 26.92 -10.93
CA ASN A 98 11.06 26.97 -10.54
C ASN A 98 11.73 26.73 -11.87
N ALA A 99 12.23 27.82 -12.46
CA ALA A 99 13.01 27.76 -13.69
C ALA A 99 13.96 26.60 -13.43
N PRO A 100 13.89 25.53 -14.25
CA PRO A 100 14.52 24.28 -13.90
C PRO A 100 15.95 24.61 -13.53
N THR A 101 16.36 24.32 -12.29
CA THR A 101 17.77 24.19 -11.93
C THR A 101 18.27 22.90 -12.55
N THR A 102 18.11 22.83 -13.87
CA THR A 102 19.12 22.34 -14.79
C THR A 102 20.44 22.86 -14.22
N GLN A 103 21.24 21.99 -13.60
CA GLN A 103 22.67 22.18 -13.76
C GLN A 103 22.85 22.37 -15.25
N ALA A 104 23.31 23.56 -15.66
CA ALA A 104 23.50 23.88 -17.06
C ALA A 104 24.16 22.65 -17.67
N PRO A 105 23.55 22.03 -18.71
CA PRO A 105 24.12 20.85 -19.31
C PRO A 105 25.57 21.20 -19.59
N THR A 106 26.50 20.53 -18.91
CA THR A 106 27.89 20.52 -19.32
C THR A 106 27.93 19.68 -20.57
N THR A 107 27.34 20.22 -21.64
CA THR A 107 27.59 19.79 -23.00
C THR A 107 29.05 20.14 -23.22
N PRO A 108 29.98 19.17 -23.26
CA PRO A 108 31.32 19.48 -23.70
C PRO A 108 31.18 20.14 -25.07
N SER A 109 31.74 21.34 -25.24
CA SER A 109 31.73 22.03 -26.53
C SER A 109 32.18 21.03 -27.59
N PRO A 110 31.45 20.88 -28.72
CA PRO A 110 31.81 19.94 -29.76
C PRO A 110 33.25 20.25 -30.18
N THR A 111 34.15 19.36 -29.77
CA THR A 111 35.56 19.50 -30.10
C THR A 111 35.67 19.06 -31.54
N THR A 112 35.50 20.03 -32.44
CA THR A 112 35.73 19.84 -33.86
C THR A 112 37.23 19.65 -34.00
N ALA A 113 37.68 18.40 -34.14
CA ALA A 113 39.07 18.13 -34.46
C ALA A 113 39.40 18.90 -35.75
N ALA A 114 40.39 19.80 -35.66
CA ALA A 114 40.83 20.55 -36.83
C ALA A 114 41.21 19.54 -37.94
N PRO A 115 40.78 19.78 -39.19
CA PRO A 115 41.08 18.86 -40.29
C PRO A 115 42.60 18.68 -40.36
N THR A 116 43.05 17.46 -40.11
CA THR A 116 44.47 17.14 -40.19
C THR A 116 44.81 16.98 -41.66
N THR A 117 45.29 18.04 -42.30
CA THR A 117 45.91 17.95 -43.62
C THR A 117 47.24 17.23 -43.50
N THR A 118 47.24 15.93 -43.73
CA THR A 118 48.48 15.19 -44.01
C THR A 118 49.01 15.66 -45.36
N ALA A 119 50.20 16.25 -45.36
CA ALA A 119 50.89 16.57 -46.60
C ALA A 119 51.12 15.26 -47.38
N PRO A 120 50.89 15.24 -48.71
CA PRO A 120 51.07 14.04 -49.50
C PRO A 120 52.51 13.56 -49.37
N THR A 121 52.69 12.37 -48.80
CA THR A 121 53.99 11.72 -48.71
C THR A 121 54.44 11.38 -50.13
N LYS A 122 55.48 12.07 -50.59
CA LYS A 122 56.07 11.87 -51.91
C LYS A 122 56.78 10.52 -51.92
N ALA A 123 56.15 9.52 -52.52
CA ALA A 123 56.81 8.25 -52.81
C ALA A 123 58.05 8.52 -53.70
N PRO A 124 59.21 7.87 -53.46
CA PRO A 124 60.36 8.01 -54.33
C PRO A 124 60.03 7.45 -55.72
N LEU A 125 60.10 8.30 -56.74
CA LEU A 125 59.96 7.86 -58.13
C LEU A 125 61.25 7.14 -58.57
N PRO A 126 61.15 5.99 -59.26
CA PRO A 126 62.29 5.39 -59.96
C PRO A 126 62.84 6.32 -61.04
N ALA A 127 64.17 6.35 -61.18
CA ALA A 127 64.86 7.22 -62.12
C ALA A 127 64.38 7.00 -63.57
N GLY A 128 63.86 8.07 -64.20
CA GLY A 128 63.60 8.09 -65.64
C GLY A 128 62.18 8.48 -66.11
N GLN A 129 61.26 8.86 -65.21
CA GLN A 129 59.92 9.29 -65.62
C GLN A 129 59.66 10.78 -65.34
N THR A 130 59.29 11.50 -66.41
CA THR A 130 58.85 12.89 -66.41
C THR A 130 57.50 13.00 -65.69
N ALA A 131 57.46 13.69 -64.55
CA ALA A 131 56.24 13.87 -63.77
C ALA A 131 55.31 14.90 -64.44
N THR A 132 54.14 14.46 -64.89
CA THR A 132 53.03 15.36 -65.23
C THR A 132 52.31 15.80 -63.95
N PRO A 133 52.00 17.10 -63.79
CA PRO A 133 51.38 17.63 -62.58
C PRO A 133 49.88 17.35 -62.62
N SER A 134 49.40 16.44 -61.79
CA SER A 134 47.98 16.37 -61.47
C SER A 134 47.81 15.64 -60.17
N LEU A 135 47.46 16.37 -59.12
CA LEU A 135 46.54 15.92 -58.09
C LEU A 135 45.88 17.19 -57.51
N MET A 136 44.63 17.43 -57.89
CA MET A 136 43.79 18.38 -57.16
C MET A 136 43.61 17.86 -55.72
N PRO A 137 43.57 18.75 -54.71
CA PRO A 137 43.44 18.34 -53.32
C PRO A 137 42.07 17.70 -53.09
N THR A 138 42.05 16.39 -52.81
CA THR A 138 40.85 15.69 -52.34
C THR A 138 40.52 16.15 -50.93
N THR A 139 39.46 16.96 -50.81
CA THR A 139 38.89 17.38 -49.54
C THR A 139 38.08 16.21 -48.98
N GLN A 140 38.47 15.65 -47.83
CA GLN A 140 37.65 14.64 -47.17
C GLN A 140 36.39 15.30 -46.61
N GLN A 141 35.23 14.73 -46.92
CA GLN A 141 33.94 15.19 -46.44
C GLN A 141 33.90 15.06 -44.90
N PRO A 142 33.48 16.09 -44.16
CA PRO A 142 33.43 16.05 -42.71
C PRO A 142 32.44 14.97 -42.23
N THR A 143 32.94 14.01 -41.45
CA THR A 143 32.12 12.99 -40.80
C THR A 143 31.46 13.59 -39.56
N THR A 144 30.14 13.76 -39.59
CA THR A 144 29.36 14.19 -38.43
C THR A 144 29.24 13.02 -37.46
N ALA A 145 29.74 13.18 -36.22
CA ALA A 145 29.55 12.19 -35.17
C ALA A 145 28.05 12.06 -34.83
N GLU A 146 27.57 10.83 -34.68
CA GLU A 146 26.19 10.57 -34.25
C GLU A 146 25.91 11.23 -32.88
N PRO A 147 24.70 11.76 -32.67
CA PRO A 147 24.35 12.45 -31.43
C PRO A 147 24.44 11.51 -30.24
N THR A 148 25.31 11.84 -29.29
CA THR A 148 25.43 11.14 -28.00
C THR A 148 24.07 11.17 -27.30
N MET A 149 23.54 9.99 -26.95
CA MET A 149 22.25 9.88 -26.26
C MET A 149 22.25 10.72 -24.97
N SER A 150 21.16 11.45 -24.75
CA SER A 150 20.94 12.26 -23.55
C SER A 150 21.07 11.38 -22.29
N PRO A 151 21.74 11.88 -21.22
CA PRO A 151 21.85 11.13 -19.97
C PRO A 151 20.47 10.83 -19.42
N THR A 152 20.14 9.54 -19.31
CA THR A 152 18.90 9.10 -18.67
C THR A 152 19.12 9.14 -17.17
N THR A 153 18.60 10.17 -16.50
CA THR A 153 18.54 10.21 -15.04
C THR A 153 17.54 9.15 -14.59
N SER A 154 18.01 8.12 -13.90
CA SER A 154 17.14 7.14 -13.26
C SER A 154 16.22 7.86 -12.26
N ALA A 155 14.93 7.54 -12.30
CA ALA A 155 13.98 8.05 -11.32
C ALA A 155 14.44 7.64 -9.90
N PRO A 156 14.24 8.51 -8.89
CA PRO A 156 14.59 8.17 -7.51
C PRO A 156 13.84 6.91 -7.10
N THR A 157 14.59 5.89 -6.68
CA THR A 157 14.02 4.64 -6.14
C THR A 157 13.71 4.87 -4.67
N THR A 158 12.43 4.93 -4.31
CA THR A 158 12.01 4.93 -2.91
C THR A 158 12.43 3.61 -2.27
N ALA A 159 13.15 3.66 -1.16
CA ALA A 159 13.54 2.45 -0.45
C ALA A 159 12.29 1.70 0.02
N VAL A 160 12.20 0.42 -0.28
CA VAL A 160 11.10 -0.44 0.18
C VAL A 160 11.25 -0.63 1.69
N PRO A 161 10.19 -0.45 2.51
CA PRO A 161 10.25 -0.74 3.93
C PRO A 161 10.62 -2.20 4.20
N THR A 162 11.50 -2.46 5.16
CA THR A 162 11.98 -3.81 5.49
C THR A 162 11.82 -4.11 6.99
N LEU A 163 11.51 -5.37 7.31
CA LEU A 163 11.42 -5.90 8.68
C LEU A 163 12.69 -6.63 9.11
N GLY A 164 13.86 -6.05 8.79
CA GLY A 164 15.17 -6.68 9.00
C GLY A 164 15.29 -8.06 8.33
N GLY A 165 16.47 -8.66 8.37
CA GLY A 165 16.66 -10.06 7.97
C GLY A 165 16.19 -10.45 6.55
N GLY A 166 16.14 -9.51 5.60
CA GLY A 166 15.73 -9.81 4.22
C GLY A 166 14.21 -9.84 3.98
N PHE A 167 13.40 -9.37 4.93
CA PHE A 167 11.94 -9.30 4.75
C PHE A 167 11.49 -7.94 4.23
N GLU A 168 10.80 -7.90 3.10
CA GLU A 168 10.13 -6.69 2.59
C GLU A 168 8.69 -6.59 3.08
N VAL A 169 8.26 -5.39 3.49
CA VAL A 169 6.92 -5.20 4.04
C VAL A 169 5.88 -5.17 2.92
N CYS A 170 4.93 -6.11 2.98
CA CYS A 170 3.81 -6.25 2.06
C CYS A 170 2.50 -5.69 2.60
N VAL A 171 2.31 -5.63 3.91
CA VAL A 171 1.19 -4.93 4.56
C VAL A 171 1.78 -4.08 5.66
N ASP A 172 1.41 -2.80 5.68
CA ASP A 172 1.80 -1.86 6.73
C ASP A 172 0.55 -1.15 7.24
N THR A 173 -0.14 -1.79 8.19
CA THR A 173 -1.36 -1.23 8.76
C THR A 173 -1.03 -0.56 10.08
N THR A 174 -1.23 0.76 10.11
CA THR A 174 -1.02 1.52 11.34
C THR A 174 -2.05 1.12 12.38
N GLU A 175 -3.36 1.15 12.12
CA GLU A 175 -4.38 0.64 13.04
C GLU A 175 -5.69 0.33 12.30
N LEU A 176 -6.36 -0.80 12.58
CA LEU A 176 -7.77 -0.99 12.20
C LEU A 176 -8.73 -0.37 13.21
N ILE A 177 -8.35 -0.37 14.50
CA ILE A 177 -9.09 0.29 15.58
C ILE A 177 -8.34 1.56 15.94
N ALA A 178 -8.87 2.71 15.54
CA ALA A 178 -8.21 4.00 15.76
C ALA A 178 -7.98 4.29 17.26
N GLY A 179 -6.73 4.61 17.62
CA GLY A 179 -6.31 4.91 18.99
C GLY A 179 -6.10 3.70 19.89
N SER A 180 -6.18 2.47 19.36
CA SER A 180 -5.97 1.25 20.15
C SER A 180 -4.50 0.93 20.41
N GLY A 181 -3.57 1.45 19.59
CA GLY A 181 -2.18 1.02 19.54
C GLY A 181 -1.98 -0.38 18.94
N VAL A 182 -3.03 -1.00 18.39
CA VAL A 182 -3.00 -2.35 17.85
C VAL A 182 -2.71 -2.33 16.35
N THR A 183 -1.55 -2.81 15.95
CA THR A 183 -1.01 -2.70 14.60
C THR A 183 -0.59 -4.06 14.05
N VAL A 184 -0.57 -4.21 12.72
CA VAL A 184 -0.06 -5.41 12.05
C VAL A 184 0.77 -5.06 10.82
N GLN A 185 1.90 -5.73 10.68
CA GLN A 185 2.72 -5.73 9.48
C GLN A 185 2.89 -7.16 9.00
N ILE A 186 2.78 -7.36 7.70
CA ILE A 186 3.05 -8.64 7.04
C ILE A 186 4.16 -8.38 6.04
N ALA A 187 5.24 -9.16 6.11
CA ALA A 187 6.37 -9.05 5.24
C ALA A 187 6.69 -10.39 4.60
N ARG A 188 7.24 -10.37 3.38
CA ARG A 188 7.73 -11.58 2.70
C ARG A 188 9.25 -11.61 2.66
N ASP A 189 9.81 -12.80 2.72
CA ASP A 189 11.24 -13.00 2.46
C ASP A 189 11.55 -12.69 1.00
N SER A 190 12.35 -11.64 0.78
CA SER A 190 12.75 -11.16 -0.55
C SER A 190 13.67 -12.15 -1.28
N ALA A 191 14.34 -13.06 -0.57
CA ALA A 191 15.25 -14.02 -1.19
C ALA A 191 14.52 -15.26 -1.69
N THR A 192 13.63 -15.83 -0.87
CA THR A 192 12.99 -17.12 -1.18
C THR A 192 11.53 -17.01 -1.63
N GLN A 193 10.84 -15.93 -1.26
CA GLN A 193 9.40 -15.76 -1.50
C GLN A 193 8.54 -16.97 -1.10
N THR A 194 8.95 -17.69 -0.06
CA THR A 194 8.18 -18.81 0.51
C THR A 194 7.91 -18.64 2.00
N MET A 195 8.70 -17.79 2.65
CA MET A 195 8.59 -17.45 4.06
C MET A 195 8.01 -16.05 4.22
N MET A 196 7.18 -15.88 5.22
CA MET A 196 6.66 -14.58 5.65
C MET A 196 7.00 -14.32 7.11
N LYS A 197 6.96 -13.03 7.46
CA LYS A 197 7.03 -12.55 8.83
C LYS A 197 5.78 -11.72 9.12
N ILE A 198 5.07 -12.06 10.20
CA ILE A 198 3.99 -11.25 10.74
C ILE A 198 4.50 -10.56 11.99
N LYS A 199 4.38 -9.24 12.05
CA LYS A 199 4.68 -8.45 13.24
C LYS A 199 3.40 -7.80 13.73
N MET A 200 3.01 -8.07 14.97
CA MET A 200 1.88 -7.40 15.60
C MET A 200 2.38 -6.58 16.78
N SER A 201 1.75 -5.42 17.01
CA SER A 201 2.00 -4.61 18.19
C SER A 201 0.68 -4.24 18.87
N GLY A 202 0.70 -4.03 20.19
CA GLY A 202 -0.47 -3.65 20.96
C GLY A 202 -0.11 -3.22 22.39
N PRO A 203 -1.08 -2.78 23.21
CA PRO A 203 -0.83 -2.46 24.62
C PRO A 203 -0.34 -3.68 25.40
N ASN A 204 0.69 -3.54 26.23
CA ASN A 204 1.22 -4.65 27.04
C ASN A 204 0.40 -4.97 28.31
N THR A 205 -0.72 -4.27 28.52
CA THR A 205 -1.66 -4.48 29.64
C THR A 205 -2.96 -5.15 29.19
N LYS A 206 -3.09 -5.45 27.90
CA LYS A 206 -4.30 -5.98 27.27
C LYS A 206 -3.93 -7.09 26.31
N TRP A 207 -4.79 -8.07 26.13
CA TRP A 207 -4.70 -8.96 24.98
C TRP A 207 -5.09 -8.19 23.72
N PHE A 208 -4.53 -8.56 22.58
CA PHE A 208 -4.92 -8.03 21.28
C PHE A 208 -4.82 -9.12 20.21
N ALA A 209 -5.62 -8.98 19.14
CA ALA A 209 -5.69 -9.99 18.10
C ALA A 209 -5.95 -9.39 16.71
N TYR A 210 -5.55 -10.15 15.70
CA TYR A 210 -5.93 -9.95 14.30
C TYR A 210 -6.49 -11.25 13.74
N GLY A 211 -7.66 -11.15 13.10
CA GLY A 211 -8.25 -12.21 12.28
C GLY A 211 -8.07 -11.91 10.80
N PHE A 212 -7.88 -12.93 9.97
CA PHE A 212 -7.57 -12.82 8.55
C PHE A 212 -8.53 -13.70 7.72
N GLY A 213 -8.89 -13.20 6.53
CA GLY A 213 -9.71 -13.93 5.56
C GLY A 213 -11.22 -13.72 5.69
N SER A 214 -11.67 -12.91 6.64
CA SER A 214 -13.09 -12.66 6.90
C SER A 214 -13.27 -11.36 7.69
N LEU A 215 -14.47 -10.78 7.58
CA LEU A 215 -14.89 -9.57 8.31
C LEU A 215 -15.75 -9.89 9.55
N VAL A 216 -15.94 -11.17 9.86
CA VAL A 216 -16.74 -11.66 11.01
C VAL A 216 -15.93 -12.66 11.84
N MET A 217 -16.39 -13.03 13.05
CA MET A 217 -15.69 -14.01 13.89
C MET A 217 -15.78 -15.47 13.42
N PRO A 218 -16.96 -16.01 13.02
CA PRO A 218 -17.07 -17.41 12.66
C PRO A 218 -16.08 -17.82 11.56
N ASP A 219 -15.38 -18.94 11.78
CA ASP A 219 -14.44 -19.58 10.86
C ASP A 219 -13.26 -18.69 10.43
N THR A 220 -12.94 -17.68 11.24
CA THR A 220 -11.85 -16.74 10.94
C THR A 220 -10.57 -17.20 11.60
N TYR A 221 -9.52 -17.36 10.79
CA TYR A 221 -8.17 -17.60 11.31
C TYR A 221 -7.68 -16.35 12.05
N ALA A 222 -7.22 -16.50 13.28
CA ALA A 222 -6.75 -15.39 14.11
C ALA A 222 -5.43 -15.68 14.81
N LEU A 223 -4.68 -14.61 15.03
CA LEU A 223 -3.54 -14.53 15.90
C LEU A 223 -3.92 -13.67 17.10
N SER A 224 -3.88 -14.24 18.31
CA SER A 224 -4.02 -13.47 19.55
C SER A 224 -2.70 -13.42 20.31
N VAL A 225 -2.47 -12.31 21.02
CA VAL A 225 -1.39 -12.15 21.98
C VAL A 225 -2.03 -11.99 23.35
N GLU A 226 -1.81 -12.94 24.24
CA GLU A 226 -2.51 -13.04 25.52
C GLU A 226 -1.60 -13.46 26.68
N GLY A 227 -2.09 -13.23 27.89
CA GLY A 227 -1.41 -13.53 29.13
C GLY A 227 -0.22 -12.60 29.44
N GLU A 228 0.28 -12.71 30.66
CA GLU A 228 1.46 -11.94 31.11
C GLU A 228 2.71 -12.28 30.31
N THR A 229 2.85 -13.55 29.91
CA THR A 229 3.96 -14.08 29.11
C THR A 229 3.86 -13.75 27.63
N ALA A 230 2.81 -13.05 27.19
CA ALA A 230 2.59 -12.69 25.80
C ALA A 230 2.58 -13.91 24.87
N THR A 231 1.82 -14.93 25.27
CA THR A 231 1.65 -16.13 24.47
C THR A 231 0.93 -15.74 23.20
N VAL A 232 1.52 -16.11 22.06
CA VAL A 232 0.90 -15.98 20.76
C VAL A 232 0.13 -17.27 20.49
N VAL A 233 -1.16 -17.15 20.21
CA VAL A 233 -2.03 -18.29 19.90
C VAL A 233 -2.61 -18.11 18.51
N GLU A 234 -2.35 -19.10 17.65
CA GLU A 234 -3.04 -19.24 16.37
C GLU A 234 -4.33 -20.03 16.60
N ARG A 235 -5.45 -19.56 16.06
CA ARG A 235 -6.76 -20.19 16.27
C ARG A 235 -7.69 -20.03 15.06
N ILE A 236 -8.69 -20.89 14.95
CA ILE A 236 -9.89 -20.65 14.12
C ILE A 236 -10.99 -20.22 15.06
N LEU A 237 -11.44 -18.98 14.93
CA LEU A 237 -12.50 -18.40 15.76
C LEU A 237 -13.85 -19.08 15.49
N GLY A 238 -14.65 -19.24 16.55
CA GLY A 238 -16.01 -19.76 16.44
C GLY A 238 -17.04 -18.63 16.35
N ASP A 239 -18.32 -19.01 16.28
CA ASP A 239 -19.43 -18.06 16.29
C ASP A 239 -19.54 -17.36 17.65
N TYR A 240 -18.96 -16.15 17.74
CA TYR A 240 -18.83 -15.36 18.97
C TYR A 240 -18.11 -16.10 20.11
N THR A 241 -17.23 -17.04 19.79
CA THR A 241 -16.41 -17.78 20.77
C THR A 241 -14.93 -17.74 20.40
N SER A 242 -14.06 -18.06 21.36
CA SER A 242 -12.60 -18.13 21.14
C SER A 242 -12.19 -19.16 20.07
N GLY A 243 -13.07 -20.10 19.76
CA GLY A 243 -12.84 -21.12 18.74
C GLY A 243 -11.82 -22.17 19.17
N THR A 244 -11.10 -22.71 18.18
CA THR A 244 -10.15 -23.82 18.36
C THR A 244 -8.72 -23.36 18.15
N ASP A 245 -7.85 -23.64 19.13
CA ASP A 245 -6.42 -23.36 19.03
C ASP A 245 -5.76 -24.31 18.03
N LEU A 246 -4.94 -23.76 17.14
CA LEU A 246 -4.14 -24.51 16.16
C LEU A 246 -2.71 -24.71 16.66
N PHE A 247 -2.15 -23.66 17.27
CA PHE A 247 -0.77 -23.63 17.72
C PHE A 247 -0.57 -22.51 18.75
N SER A 248 0.36 -22.70 19.69
CA SER A 248 0.72 -21.68 20.68
C SER A 248 2.23 -21.61 20.85
N PHE A 249 2.78 -20.40 20.97
CA PHE A 249 4.18 -20.23 21.33
C PHE A 249 4.41 -18.94 22.13
N VAL A 250 5.54 -18.86 22.81
CA VAL A 250 5.98 -17.67 23.55
C VAL A 250 7.04 -16.97 22.73
N GLY A 251 6.86 -15.68 22.43
CA GLY A 251 7.76 -14.97 21.51
C GLY A 251 7.57 -13.46 21.42
N ALA A 252 7.11 -12.80 22.50
CA ALA A 252 6.97 -11.35 22.50
C ALA A 252 8.13 -10.62 23.18
N SER A 253 8.24 -9.34 22.86
CA SER A 253 9.09 -8.37 23.57
C SER A 253 8.26 -7.15 23.95
N ASP A 254 8.41 -6.67 25.17
CA ASP A 254 7.78 -5.43 25.63
C ASP A 254 8.76 -4.26 25.44
N ILE A 255 8.29 -3.22 24.75
CA ILE A 255 9.00 -1.97 24.50
C ILE A 255 8.17 -0.84 25.12
N GLY A 256 8.48 -0.48 26.36
CA GLY A 256 7.69 0.49 27.12
C GLY A 256 6.30 -0.05 27.46
N SER A 257 5.24 0.64 27.02
CA SER A 257 3.84 0.21 27.18
C SER A 257 3.32 -0.64 26.02
N THR A 258 4.18 -0.93 25.04
CA THR A 258 3.80 -1.64 23.81
C THR A 258 4.44 -3.02 23.81
N ARG A 259 3.62 -4.02 23.54
CA ARG A 259 4.04 -5.39 23.32
C ARG A 259 4.15 -5.64 21.83
N VAL A 260 5.26 -6.25 21.42
CA VAL A 260 5.57 -6.55 20.02
C VAL A 260 5.83 -8.05 19.89
N VAL A 261 5.18 -8.70 18.93
CA VAL A 261 5.40 -10.11 18.57
C VAL A 261 5.83 -10.20 17.12
N GLU A 262 6.76 -11.10 16.82
CA GLU A 262 7.16 -11.44 15.44
C GLU A 262 7.03 -12.95 15.23
N ILE A 263 6.29 -13.34 14.20
CA ILE A 263 6.06 -14.72 13.79
C ILE A 263 6.71 -14.93 12.43
N THR A 264 7.51 -15.98 12.25
CA THR A 264 8.08 -16.33 10.94
C THR A 264 7.61 -17.72 10.54
N ARG A 265 6.98 -17.85 9.36
CA ARG A 265 6.42 -19.12 8.88
C ARG A 265 6.25 -19.13 7.34
N PRO A 266 6.00 -20.30 6.72
CA PRO A 266 5.61 -20.35 5.31
C PRO A 266 4.29 -19.61 5.02
N TYR A 267 4.04 -19.23 3.76
CA TYR A 267 2.79 -18.55 3.36
C TYR A 267 1.54 -19.38 3.67
N ALA A 268 1.63 -20.68 3.38
CA ALA A 268 0.64 -21.69 3.69
C ALA A 268 1.23 -22.68 4.70
N TYR A 269 0.54 -22.91 5.82
CA TYR A 269 1.01 -23.84 6.85
C TYR A 269 -0.16 -24.53 7.55
N GLY A 270 -0.28 -25.85 7.37
CA GLY A 270 -1.32 -26.65 8.01
C GLY A 270 -2.73 -26.11 7.71
N ASN A 271 -3.52 -25.90 8.77
CA ASN A 271 -4.88 -25.36 8.69
C ASN A 271 -4.94 -23.85 8.95
N ALA A 272 -3.80 -23.16 8.96
CA ALA A 272 -3.77 -21.72 9.13
C ALA A 272 -4.14 -21.01 7.82
N PHE A 273 -4.47 -19.70 7.91
CA PHE A 273 -4.76 -18.91 6.71
C PHE A 273 -3.59 -18.92 5.73
N ASP A 274 -3.91 -19.11 4.45
CA ASP A 274 -2.96 -19.10 3.35
C ASP A 274 -2.77 -17.67 2.82
N PHE A 275 -1.57 -17.11 3.05
CA PHE A 275 -1.20 -15.78 2.59
C PHE A 275 -0.62 -15.76 1.17
N THR A 276 -0.57 -16.90 0.47
CA THR A 276 0.08 -17.04 -0.83
C THR A 276 -0.47 -16.00 -1.81
N HIS A 277 -1.79 -15.92 -1.99
CA HIS A 277 -2.38 -15.03 -2.99
C HIS A 277 -2.07 -13.54 -2.72
N LEU A 278 -1.99 -13.13 -1.45
CA LEU A 278 -1.60 -11.76 -1.09
C LEU A 278 -0.12 -11.52 -1.41
N LEU A 279 0.75 -12.47 -1.04
CA LEU A 279 2.21 -12.29 -1.10
C LEU A 279 2.80 -12.59 -2.49
N THR A 280 2.09 -13.32 -3.35
CA THR A 280 2.43 -13.56 -4.77
C THR A 280 1.74 -12.60 -5.74
N CYS A 281 1.05 -11.58 -5.21
CA CYS A 281 0.35 -10.56 -5.98
C CYS A 281 -0.88 -11.03 -6.79
N GLU A 282 -1.51 -12.14 -6.41
CA GLU A 282 -2.79 -12.53 -7.01
C GLU A 282 -3.93 -11.64 -6.54
N VAL A 283 -3.88 -11.16 -5.29
CA VAL A 283 -4.85 -10.21 -4.72
C VAL A 283 -4.16 -9.01 -4.08
N ASP A 284 -4.76 -7.83 -4.23
CA ASP A 284 -4.24 -6.56 -3.70
C ASP A 284 -4.61 -6.30 -2.23
N ALA A 285 -5.57 -7.05 -1.70
CA ALA A 285 -6.02 -6.91 -0.32
C ALA A 285 -6.62 -8.22 0.20
N ILE A 286 -6.65 -8.36 1.52
CA ILE A 286 -7.39 -9.41 2.23
C ILE A 286 -8.30 -8.80 3.29
N ASP A 287 -9.41 -9.47 3.58
CA ASP A 287 -10.29 -9.10 4.69
C ASP A 287 -9.62 -9.40 6.02
N ALA A 288 -9.86 -8.55 7.01
CA ALA A 288 -9.35 -8.71 8.36
C ALA A 288 -10.29 -8.14 9.42
N ILE A 289 -10.16 -8.67 10.62
CA ILE A 289 -10.72 -8.13 11.85
C ILE A 289 -9.60 -7.86 12.85
N SER A 290 -9.81 -6.91 13.76
CA SER A 290 -8.93 -6.68 14.89
C SER A 290 -9.77 -6.50 16.15
N ALA A 291 -9.21 -6.89 17.29
CA ALA A 291 -9.84 -6.74 18.59
C ALA A 291 -8.78 -6.58 19.68
N TYR A 292 -9.15 -5.96 20.80
CA TYR A 292 -8.33 -5.97 22.01
C TYR A 292 -9.19 -6.02 23.28
N GLY A 293 -8.58 -6.50 24.35
CA GLY A 293 -9.23 -6.81 25.61
C GLY A 293 -9.36 -5.68 26.63
N PHE A 294 -10.04 -6.03 27.72
CA PHE A 294 -10.01 -5.23 28.95
C PHE A 294 -8.68 -5.40 29.69
N ASP A 295 -8.19 -6.64 29.75
CA ASP A 295 -6.97 -7.08 30.43
C ASP A 295 -6.21 -8.12 29.57
N LEU A 296 -5.27 -8.85 30.17
CA LEU A 296 -4.41 -9.82 29.50
C LEU A 296 -5.07 -11.19 29.23
N ALA A 297 -6.21 -11.50 29.82
CA ALA A 297 -6.89 -12.78 29.63
C ALA A 297 -7.75 -12.74 28.36
N PHE A 298 -7.51 -13.65 27.42
CA PHE A 298 -8.28 -13.70 26.18
C PHE A 298 -9.75 -14.08 26.47
N ASP A 299 -10.63 -13.11 26.27
CA ASP A 299 -12.07 -13.19 26.54
C ASP A 299 -12.78 -12.13 25.68
N THR A 300 -13.90 -11.57 26.17
CA THR A 300 -14.66 -10.52 25.51
C THR A 300 -13.78 -9.29 25.25
N HIS A 301 -13.79 -8.83 24.00
CA HIS A 301 -13.04 -7.64 23.60
C HIS A 301 -13.66 -6.36 24.17
N PHE A 302 -12.82 -5.39 24.51
CA PHE A 302 -13.25 -4.04 24.82
C PHE A 302 -13.72 -3.31 23.55
N ASP A 303 -12.96 -3.44 22.47
CA ASP A 303 -13.24 -2.80 21.19
C ASP A 303 -12.80 -3.70 20.02
N ARG A 304 -13.38 -3.45 18.84
CA ARG A 304 -13.14 -4.23 17.63
C ARG A 304 -13.31 -3.40 16.37
N ALA A 305 -12.64 -3.80 15.30
CA ALA A 305 -12.86 -3.28 13.97
C ALA A 305 -12.78 -4.40 12.93
N SER A 306 -13.34 -4.15 11.75
CA SER A 306 -13.23 -4.98 10.57
C SER A 306 -12.86 -4.11 9.38
N GLY A 307 -12.01 -4.59 8.48
CA GLY A 307 -11.59 -3.85 7.31
C GLY A 307 -10.76 -4.71 6.36
N THR A 308 -10.04 -4.06 5.46
CA THR A 308 -9.18 -4.73 4.49
C THR A 308 -7.72 -4.35 4.73
N LEU A 309 -6.83 -5.33 4.72
CA LEU A 309 -5.39 -5.09 4.73
C LEU A 309 -4.90 -4.99 3.28
N GLN A 310 -4.35 -3.84 2.91
CA GLN A 310 -3.90 -3.56 1.55
C GLN A 310 -2.42 -3.89 1.36
N ARG A 311 -2.10 -4.48 0.22
CA ARG A 311 -0.73 -4.77 -0.19
C ARG A 311 0.01 -3.50 -0.59
N VAL A 312 1.22 -3.31 -0.07
CA VAL A 312 2.12 -2.19 -0.37
C VAL A 312 3.43 -2.62 -1.02
N CYS A 313 3.80 -3.90 -0.94
CA CYS A 313 4.98 -4.40 -1.63
C CYS A 313 4.75 -4.46 -3.15
N GLN A 314 5.84 -4.26 -3.90
CA GLN A 314 5.80 -4.32 -5.35
C GLN A 314 5.65 -5.76 -5.83
N CYS A 315 4.88 -5.95 -6.88
CA CYS A 315 4.85 -7.23 -7.57
C CYS A 315 6.11 -7.36 -8.41
N ASP A 316 6.72 -8.54 -8.40
CA ASP A 316 7.71 -8.88 -9.39
C ASP A 316 7.02 -8.86 -10.75
N THR A 317 7.17 -7.73 -11.45
CA THR A 317 6.61 -7.48 -12.78
C THR A 317 7.26 -8.34 -13.87
N SER A 318 8.10 -9.29 -13.46
CA SER A 318 8.69 -10.35 -14.28
C SER A 318 7.64 -11.18 -15.05
N GLY A 319 6.36 -11.12 -14.66
CA GLY A 319 5.24 -11.72 -15.39
C GLY A 319 3.99 -10.85 -15.35
N THR A 320 3.40 -10.59 -16.51
CA THR A 320 2.15 -9.85 -16.72
C THR A 320 1.03 -10.31 -15.77
N THR A 321 0.63 -9.47 -14.80
CA THR A 321 -0.50 -9.78 -13.90
C THR A 321 -1.79 -9.09 -14.34
N THR A 322 -2.91 -9.82 -14.21
CA THR A 322 -4.28 -9.33 -14.38
C THR A 322 -4.88 -9.01 -13.01
N ASN A 323 -5.21 -7.74 -12.75
CA ASN A 323 -5.87 -7.30 -11.51
C ASN A 323 -7.21 -8.03 -11.31
N THR A 324 -7.27 -8.92 -10.32
CA THR A 324 -8.50 -9.60 -9.92
C THR A 324 -8.67 -9.44 -8.41
N THR A 325 -9.73 -8.77 -7.98
CA THR A 325 -10.17 -8.79 -6.58
C THR A 325 -10.89 -10.11 -6.34
N ALA A 326 -10.17 -11.13 -5.89
CA ALA A 326 -10.78 -12.36 -5.40
C ALA A 326 -10.93 -12.26 -3.88
N THR A 327 -12.11 -12.60 -3.37
CA THR A 327 -12.26 -12.96 -1.95
C THR A 327 -11.57 -14.31 -1.78
N PRO A 328 -10.42 -14.42 -1.09
CA PRO A 328 -9.85 -15.72 -0.80
C PRO A 328 -10.88 -16.48 0.03
N THR A 329 -11.47 -17.52 -0.56
CA THR A 329 -12.25 -18.47 0.22
C THR A 329 -11.23 -19.14 1.13
N ALA A 330 -11.46 -19.12 2.44
CA ALA A 330 -10.72 -19.98 3.35
C ALA A 330 -10.95 -21.42 2.86
N ASP A 331 -10.01 -21.95 2.08
CA ASP A 331 -10.05 -23.36 1.65
C ASP A 331 -9.57 -24.20 2.83
N ILE A 332 -10.39 -24.17 3.89
CA ILE A 332 -10.30 -25.13 4.97
C ILE A 332 -10.94 -26.39 4.40
N THR A 333 -10.19 -27.12 3.59
CA THR A 333 -10.55 -28.50 3.27
C THR A 333 -10.62 -29.23 4.60
N THR A 334 -11.84 -29.48 5.05
CA THR A 334 -12.13 -30.16 6.30
C THR A 334 -11.55 -31.56 6.21
N ALA A 335 -10.35 -31.77 6.76
CA ALA A 335 -9.84 -33.09 7.04
C ALA A 335 -10.76 -33.69 8.11
N THR A 336 -11.75 -34.45 7.64
CA THR A 336 -12.69 -35.18 8.49
C THR A 336 -11.90 -36.33 9.11
N ALA A 337 -11.26 -36.09 10.25
CA ALA A 337 -10.78 -37.16 11.11
C ALA A 337 -11.94 -37.54 12.05
N GLU A 338 -12.59 -38.66 11.74
CA GLU A 338 -13.34 -39.45 12.70
C GLU A 338 -12.46 -39.74 13.94
N ALA A 339 -12.91 -39.28 15.11
CA ALA A 339 -12.54 -39.89 16.38
C ALA A 339 -13.65 -39.65 17.41
N GLU A 340 -14.49 -40.69 17.51
CA GLU A 340 -15.19 -41.23 18.68
C GLU A 340 -15.72 -40.33 19.79
N ALA A 341 -17.01 -40.52 20.01
CA ALA A 341 -17.74 -40.18 21.21
C ALA A 341 -17.13 -40.85 22.45
N GLU A 342 -16.98 -40.10 23.54
CA GLU A 342 -17.26 -40.63 24.86
C GLU A 342 -17.86 -39.55 25.77
N ALA A 343 -18.89 -39.99 26.48
CA ALA A 343 -19.74 -39.20 27.34
C ALA A 343 -19.14 -39.03 28.74
N GLN A 344 -19.78 -38.10 29.48
CA GLN A 344 -19.96 -38.04 30.95
C GLN A 344 -19.21 -36.93 31.67
N GLY A 345 -19.99 -36.11 32.40
CA GLY A 345 -19.52 -35.23 33.48
C GLY A 345 -20.26 -33.91 33.51
#